data_AF-A0AAU9DJF6-F1
#
_entry.id   AF-A0AAU9DJF6-F1
#
_cell.length_a   1.000
_cell.length_b   1.000
_cell.length_c   1.000
_cell.angle_alpha   90.00
_cell.angle_beta   90.00
_cell.angle_gamma   90.00
#
_symmetry.space_group_name_H-M   'P 1'
#
loop_
_entity.id
_entity.type
_entity.pdbx_description
1 polymer ?
#
loop_
_entity_poly.entity_id
_entity_poly.type
_entity_poly.pdbx_seq_one_letter_code
_entity_poly.pdbx_strand_id
1 'polypeptide(L)' 'MAKGDQGLIFNIQRYSIHDGPGIRTIVFLQGCPLRCPWCSNPESQGAVVPLTWVKNGRKKPLLNGTPLMK' A
#
# COMPACT_ATOMS: atom_id res chain seq x y z
N MET A 1 2.39 -2.34 -20.13
CA MET A 1 1.73 -1.65 -19.01
C MET A 1 2.45 -0.34 -18.79
N ALA A 2 1.75 0.79 -18.81
CA ALA A 2 2.37 2.11 -18.69
C ALA A 2 3.06 2.24 -17.33
N LYS A 3 4.19 2.95 -17.29
CA LYS A 3 5.09 3.10 -16.13
C LYS A 3 4.48 3.94 -14.98
N GLY A 4 3.16 4.06 -14.90
CA GLY A 4 2.44 4.96 -14.00
C GLY A 4 1.24 4.37 -13.25
N ASP A 5 0.84 3.12 -13.53
CA ASP A 5 -0.43 2.58 -13.00
C ASP A 5 -0.25 1.77 -11.69
N GLN A 6 0.84 1.97 -10.97
CA GLN A 6 1.17 1.19 -9.77
C GLN A 6 0.90 1.99 -8.48
N GLY A 7 0.15 1.38 -7.56
CA GLY A 7 -0.15 1.92 -6.23
C GLY A 7 0.44 1.06 -5.12
N LEU A 8 0.74 1.69 -3.98
CA LEU A 8 1.24 1.02 -2.80
C LEU A 8 0.08 0.61 -1.91
N ILE A 9 0.01 -0.68 -1.57
CA ILE A 9 -1.04 -1.25 -0.71
C ILE A 9 -0.38 -1.69 0.59
N PHE A 10 -0.93 -1.26 1.72
CA PHE A 10 -0.46 -1.74 3.04
C PHE A 10 -1.37 -2.82 3.64
N ASN A 11 -2.65 -2.87 3.22
CA ASN A 11 -3.58 -3.89 3.69
C ASN A 11 -4.67 -4.19 2.64
N ILE A 12 -5.18 -5.43 2.65
CA ILE A 12 -6.34 -5.85 1.86
C ILE A 12 -7.30 -6.59 2.80
N GLN A 13 -8.45 -5.97 3.07
CA GLN A 13 -9.51 -6.56 3.87
C GLN A 13 -10.57 -7.16 2.95
N ARG A 14 -10.82 -8.46 3.11
CA ARG A 14 -11.86 -9.18 2.37
C ARG A 14 -13.12 -9.27 3.24
N TYR A 15 -14.27 -9.42 2.60
CA TYR A 15 -15.56 -9.61 3.29
C TYR A 15 -15.97 -8.47 4.24
N SER A 16 -15.68 -7.20 3.90
CA SER A 16 -16.26 -6.09 4.67
C SER A 16 -17.73 -5.89 4.31
N ILE A 17 -18.58 -5.82 5.33
CA ILE A 17 -20.03 -5.57 5.22
C ILE A 17 -20.45 -4.22 5.82
N HIS A 18 -19.50 -3.53 6.48
CA HIS A 18 -19.78 -2.28 7.20
C HIS A 18 -19.37 -1.04 6.40
N ASP A 19 -18.45 -1.18 5.43
CA ASP A 19 -17.91 -0.08 4.62
C ASP A 19 -18.73 0.19 3.35
N GLY A 20 -20.05 0.08 3.49
CA GLY A 20 -21.06 0.29 2.45
C GLY A 20 -21.86 -0.97 2.09
N PRO A 21 -22.84 -0.87 1.18
CA PRO A 21 -23.74 -1.96 0.85
C PRO A 21 -23.03 -3.15 0.20
N GLY A 22 -23.47 -4.35 0.58
CA GLY A 22 -22.99 -5.63 0.07
C GLY A 22 -21.68 -6.12 0.72
N ILE A 23 -21.14 -7.21 0.19
CA ILE A 23 -19.84 -7.75 0.59
C ILE A 23 -18.75 -7.08 -0.24
N ARG A 24 -17.77 -6.45 0.42
CA ARG A 24 -16.72 -5.65 -0.21
C ARG A 24 -15.33 -6.21 0.07
N THR A 25 -14.44 -6.05 -0.89
CA THR A 25 -12.99 -6.13 -0.67
C THR A 25 -12.45 -4.71 -0.64
N ILE A 26 -11.85 -4.32 0.48
CA ILE A 26 -11.26 -3.00 0.69
C ILE A 26 -9.76 -3.11 0.46
N VAL A 27 -9.24 -2.22 -0.36
CA VAL A 27 -7.81 -2.08 -0.62
C VAL A 27 -7.36 -0.80 0.07
N PHE A 28 -6.52 -0.93 1.09
CA PHE A 28 -5.97 0.21 1.81
C PHE A 28 -4.62 0.63 1.20
N LEU A 29 -4.59 1.86 0.68
CA LEU A 29 -3.41 2.43 0.05
C LEU A 29 -2.48 3.09 1.07
N GLN A 30 -1.17 2.97 0.85
CA GLN A 30 -0.17 3.64 1.67
C GLN A 30 -0.05 5.12 1.27
N GLY A 31 -0.05 5.99 2.26
CA GLY A 31 0.12 7.43 2.10
C GLY A 31 -1.17 8.20 2.39
N CYS A 32 -1.17 8.97 3.48
CA CYS A 32 -2.17 9.98 3.79
C CYS A 32 -1.47 11.26 4.25
N PRO A 33 -1.65 12.41 3.57
CA PRO A 33 -0.98 13.66 3.94
C PRO A 33 -1.57 14.31 5.20
N LEU A 34 -2.76 13.85 5.62
CA LEU A 34 -3.44 14.41 6.78
C LEU A 34 -2.90 13.81 8.09
N ARG A 35 -2.96 14.61 9.16
CA ARG A 35 -2.52 14.25 10.52
C ARG A 35 -3.67 14.38 11.51
N CYS A 36 -4.78 13.72 11.19
CA CYS A 36 -5.99 13.76 12.02
C CYS A 36 -5.69 13.23 13.44
N PRO A 37 -6.15 13.91 14.51
CA PRO A 37 -5.95 13.47 15.90
C PRO A 37 -6.53 12.08 16.21
N TRP A 38 -7.60 11.70 15.51
CA TRP A 38 -8.27 10.40 15.63
C TRP A 38 -8.30 9.67 14.30
N CYS A 39 -7.14 9.56 13.65
CA CYS A 39 -7.04 8.79 12.41
C CYS A 39 -7.42 7.33 12.69
N SER A 40 -8.38 6.79 11.94
CA SER A 40 -8.74 5.37 12.03
C SER A 40 -7.62 4.45 11.52
N ASN A 41 -6.79 4.96 10.61
CA ASN A 41 -5.72 4.19 9.94
C ASN A 41 -4.37 4.95 10.05
N PRO A 42 -3.82 5.16 11.26
CA PRO A 42 -2.58 5.92 11.43
C PRO A 42 -1.37 5.32 10.70
N GLU A 43 -1.36 4.01 10.46
CA GLU A 43 -0.36 3.27 9.68
C GLU A 43 -0.26 3.76 8.23
N SER A 44 -1.38 4.23 7.66
CA SER A 44 -1.41 4.80 6.30
C SER A 44 -0.64 6.11 6.19
N GLN A 45 -0.44 6.83 7.31
CA GLN A 45 0.28 8.10 7.35
C GLN A 45 1.81 7.93 7.38
N GLY A 46 2.30 6.69 7.50
CA GLY A 46 3.72 6.37 7.44
C GLY A 46 4.32 6.75 6.10
N ALA A 47 5.59 7.19 6.11
CA ALA A 47 6.32 7.44 4.88
C ALA A 47 6.27 6.20 3.98
N VAL A 48 6.23 6.42 2.67
CA VAL A 48 6.40 5.36 1.67
C VAL A 48 7.73 4.67 1.98
N VAL A 49 7.67 3.54 2.68
CA VAL A 49 8.84 2.68 2.85
C VAL A 49 9.26 2.24 1.45
N PRO A 50 10.56 2.14 1.15
CA PRO A 50 10.98 1.47 -0.07
C PRO A 50 10.38 0.07 -0.02
N LEU A 51 9.41 -0.21 -0.88
CA LEU A 51 8.86 -1.56 -0.98
C LEU A 51 10.04 -2.47 -1.21
N THR A 52 10.17 -3.54 -0.44
CA THR A 52 11.20 -4.54 -0.73
C THR A 52 10.53 -5.74 -1.38
N TRP A 53 11.15 -6.27 -2.42
CA TRP A 53 10.71 -7.53 -3.03
C TRP A 53 11.80 -8.57 -2.86
N VAL A 54 11.39 -9.81 -2.64
CA VAL A 54 12.32 -10.93 -2.48
C VAL A 54 12.57 -11.55 -3.85
N LYS A 55 13.82 -11.50 -4.31
CA LYS A 55 14.27 -12.23 -5.51
C LYS A 55 15.43 -13.13 -5.12
N ASN A 56 15.33 -14.43 -5.39
CA ASN A 56 16.33 -15.45 -5.03
C ASN A 56 16.75 -15.37 -3.55
N GLY A 57 15.78 -15.20 -2.64
CA GLY A 57 16.03 -15.12 -1.19
C GLY A 57 16.63 -13.80 -0.69
N ARG A 58 16.90 -12.82 -1.56
CA ARG A 58 17.42 -11.49 -1.18
C ARG A 58 16.33 -10.43 -1.27
N LYS A 59 16.16 -9.64 -0.21
CA LYS A 59 15.32 -8.43 -0.21
C LYS A 59 16.00 -7.36 -1.07
N LYS A 60 15.34 -6.90 -2.14
CA LYS A 60 15.78 -5.78 -2.96
C LYS A 60 14.83 -4.59 -2.79
N PRO A 61 15.33 -3.36 -2.66
CA PRO A 61 14.47 -2.18 -2.64
C PRO A 61 13.85 -1.94 -4.01
N LEU A 62 12.57 -1.60 -4.02
CA LEU A 62 11.88 -0.94 -5.13
C LEU A 62 11.97 0.56 -4.89
N LEU A 63 12.45 1.28 -5.88
CA LEU A 63 12.22 2.71 -5.98
C LEU A 63 11.10 2.94 -6.99
N ASN A 64 10.05 3.66 -6.58
CA ASN A 64 8.94 4.06 -7.44
C ASN A 64 8.31 2.91 -8.25
N GLY A 65 8.07 1.76 -7.60
CA GLY A 65 7.45 0.59 -8.24
C GLY A 65 8.36 -0.22 -9.16
N THR A 66 9.60 0.23 -9.38
CA THR A 66 10.59 -0.51 -10.18
C THR A 66 11.65 -1.17 -9.31
N PRO A 67 12.01 -2.45 -9.58
CA PRO A 67 13.18 -3.05 -8.96
C PRO A 67 14.40 -2.20 -9.25
N LEU A 68 15.18 -1.85 -8.23
CA LEU A 68 16.49 -1.23 -8.41
C LEU A 68 17.44 -2.30 -9.00
N MET A 69 17.26 -2.59 -10.29
CA MET A 69 18.26 -3.25 -11.10
C MET A 69 19.26 -2.14 -11.43
N LYS A 70 20.36 -2.08 -10.68
CA LYS A 70 21.60 -1.75 -11.37
C LYS A 70 21.83 -2.83 -12.42
#